data_AF-A0A9R1PLF3-F1
#
_entry.id   AF-A0A9R1PLF3-F1
#
_cell.length_a   1.000
_cell.length_b   1.000
_cell.length_c   1.000
_cell.angle_alpha   90.00
_cell.angle_beta   90.00
_cell.angle_gamma   90.00
#
_symmetry.space_group_name_H-M   'P 1'
#
loop_
_entity.id
_entity.type
_entity.pdbx_description
1 polymer ?
#
loop_
_entity_poly.entity_id
_entity_poly.type
_entity_poly.pdbx_seq_one_letter_code
_entity_poly.pdbx_strand_id
1 'polypeptide(L)'
;MKRFVYINDESYQNDYCDNQISNTKYTLWNFLPKNLWEQFRRFMNQYFLLIACLQLWSLITPVNPASTWGPLIVIFAVSATKEAWDDYNRYISDKQANEKKVWIVKNGARKHIQAQDIRVGNIVWIRENEEVPCDLVLTGTSEPQGICHVETAALDGEIDLKTRVIPTTCVGLDSEQLHKIKGVIECPIPDKDIRRFDANIRLFPPFIDNDICPLTINNTLLQSCYLRNTEWACGVAVYTGLLPWMQ
;
A
#
# COMPACT_ATOMS: atom_id res chain seq x y z
N MET A 1 4.10 -5.09 -20.91
CA MET A 1 4.08 -3.62 -21.05
C MET A 1 5.06 -3.04 -20.05
N LYS A 2 5.73 -1.93 -20.40
CA LYS A 2 6.70 -1.27 -19.52
C LYS A 2 6.12 0.07 -19.04
N ARG A 3 6.52 0.48 -17.85
CA ARG A 3 6.15 1.72 -17.16
C ARG A 3 7.38 2.63 -17.09
N PHE A 4 7.19 3.94 -17.28
CA PHE A 4 8.26 4.93 -17.25
C PHE A 4 8.03 5.93 -16.11
N VAL A 5 8.88 5.88 -15.10
CA VAL A 5 8.81 6.76 -13.93
C VAL A 5 9.86 7.84 -14.07
N TYR A 6 9.42 9.09 -14.28
CA TYR A 6 10.30 10.25 -14.35
C TYR A 6 10.59 10.77 -12.94
N ILE A 7 11.88 10.88 -12.61
CA ILE A 7 12.33 11.25 -11.26
C ILE A 7 12.13 12.75 -11.07
N ASN A 8 11.37 13.11 -10.02
CA ASN A 8 11.12 14.49 -9.61
C ASN A 8 10.49 15.37 -10.72
N ASP A 9 9.72 14.76 -11.62
CA ASP A 9 8.93 15.44 -12.65
C ASP A 9 7.44 15.35 -12.27
N GLU A 10 6.74 16.50 -12.25
CA GLU A 10 5.32 16.58 -11.89
C GLU A 10 4.40 16.30 -13.09
N SER A 11 4.91 16.45 -14.31
CA SER A 11 4.12 16.39 -15.54
C SER A 11 3.45 15.02 -15.75
N TYR A 12 4.05 13.97 -15.19
CA TYR A 12 3.62 12.57 -15.35
C TYR A 12 3.03 11.96 -14.07
N GLN A 13 2.87 12.73 -12.98
CA GLN A 13 2.42 12.19 -11.70
C GLN A 13 0.94 11.77 -11.72
N ASN A 14 0.12 12.46 -12.51
CA ASN A 14 -1.31 12.20 -12.63
C ASN A 14 -1.64 10.97 -13.49
N ASP A 15 -0.64 10.37 -14.16
CA ASP A 15 -0.81 9.13 -14.93
C ASP A 15 -0.90 7.90 -14.02
N TYR A 16 -0.66 8.07 -12.72
CA TYR A 16 -0.58 7.00 -11.73
C TYR A 16 -1.55 7.21 -10.58
N CYS A 17 -1.96 6.11 -9.94
CA CYS A 17 -2.78 6.14 -8.72
C CYS A 17 -2.06 6.86 -7.57
N ASP A 18 -2.85 7.43 -6.66
CA ASP A 18 -2.34 7.95 -5.39
C ASP A 18 -1.82 6.84 -4.48
N ASN A 19 -1.24 7.23 -3.34
CA ASN A 19 -0.76 6.29 -2.34
C ASN A 19 -1.80 6.04 -1.23
N GLN A 20 -3.08 6.31 -1.49
CA GLN A 20 -4.12 6.11 -0.50
C GLN A 20 -4.43 4.61 -0.34
N ILE A 21 -4.52 4.16 0.91
CA ILE A 21 -4.89 2.79 1.28
C ILE A 21 -6.32 2.82 1.83
N SER A 22 -7.17 1.91 1.36
CA SER A 22 -8.54 1.73 1.86
C SER A 22 -8.89 0.24 1.89
N ASN A 23 -8.93 -0.32 3.09
CA ASN A 23 -9.32 -1.70 3.38
C ASN A 23 -10.76 -1.83 3.89
N THR A 24 -11.47 -0.70 4.07
CA THR A 24 -12.89 -0.68 4.41
C THR A 24 -13.74 -1.30 3.31
N LYS A 25 -14.65 -2.20 3.67
CA LYS A 25 -15.56 -2.86 2.72
C LYS A 25 -16.80 -2.04 2.44
N TYR A 26 -17.20 -1.19 3.39
CA TYR A 26 -18.47 -0.49 3.37
C TYR A 26 -18.27 1.02 3.41
N THR A 27 -19.18 1.71 2.73
CA THR A 27 -19.48 3.12 2.99
C THR A 27 -20.69 3.18 3.91
N LEU A 28 -20.90 4.33 4.57
CA LEU A 28 -22.07 4.54 5.44
C LEU A 28 -23.40 4.21 4.73
N TRP A 29 -23.49 4.46 3.42
CA TRP A 29 -24.69 4.22 2.62
C TRP A 29 -24.86 2.77 2.17
N ASN A 30 -23.77 2.10 1.80
CA ASN A 30 -23.85 0.74 1.25
C ASN A 30 -23.73 -0.35 2.32
N PHE A 31 -23.42 0.00 3.58
CA PHE A 31 -23.24 -0.94 4.68
C PHE A 31 -24.42 -1.90 4.81
N LEU A 32 -25.63 -1.38 5.01
CA LEU A 32 -26.81 -2.20 5.24
C LEU A 32 -27.13 -3.14 4.05
N PRO A 33 -27.28 -2.66 2.79
CA PRO A 33 -27.63 -3.54 1.68
C PRO A 33 -26.53 -4.57 1.38
N LYS A 34 -25.26 -4.18 1.44
CA LYS A 34 -24.14 -5.08 1.12
C LYS A 34 -23.92 -6.12 2.22
N ASN A 35 -23.97 -5.72 3.49
CA ASN A 35 -23.85 -6.64 4.62
C ASN A 35 -25.01 -7.66 4.65
N LEU A 36 -26.26 -7.22 4.43
CA LEU A 36 -27.40 -8.15 4.34
C LEU A 36 -27.23 -9.13 3.17
N TRP A 37 -26.79 -8.65 2.01
CA TRP A 37 -26.48 -9.52 0.87
C TRP A 37 -25.44 -10.58 1.23
N GLU A 38 -24.35 -10.20 1.90
CA GLU A 38 -23.31 -11.13 2.36
C GLU A 38 -23.84 -12.15 3.38
N GLN A 39 -24.71 -11.71 4.30
CA GLN A 39 -25.36 -12.61 5.25
C GLN A 39 -26.25 -13.62 4.51
N PHE A 40 -27.06 -13.21 3.54
CA PHE A 40 -27.94 -14.11 2.78
C PHE A 40 -27.24 -14.93 1.70
N ARG A 41 -25.95 -14.71 1.43
CA ARG A 41 -25.15 -15.65 0.61
C ARG A 41 -24.81 -16.95 1.36
N ARG A 42 -24.96 -16.98 2.69
CA ARG A 42 -24.73 -18.20 3.49
C ARG A 42 -25.96 -19.10 3.42
N PHE A 43 -25.76 -20.36 3.03
CA PHE A 43 -26.83 -21.36 2.87
C PHE A 43 -27.75 -21.45 4.10
N MET A 44 -27.19 -21.48 5.31
CA MET A 44 -27.98 -21.54 6.55
C MET A 44 -28.91 -20.32 6.71
N ASN A 45 -28.45 -19.13 6.34
CA ASN A 45 -29.24 -17.91 6.47
C ASN A 45 -30.39 -17.88 5.44
N GLN A 46 -30.18 -18.43 4.25
CA GLN A 46 -31.25 -18.62 3.25
C GLN A 46 -32.31 -19.62 3.74
N TYR A 47 -31.87 -20.73 4.34
CA TYR A 47 -32.76 -21.72 4.94
C TYR A 47 -33.64 -21.10 6.03
N PHE A 48 -33.04 -20.40 7.00
CA PHE A 48 -33.79 -19.77 8.08
C PHE A 48 -34.75 -18.67 7.57
N LEU A 49 -34.34 -17.90 6.55
CA LEU A 49 -35.19 -16.91 5.92
C LEU A 49 -36.40 -17.55 5.24
N LEU A 50 -36.22 -18.64 4.51
CA LEU A 50 -37.31 -19.36 3.85
C LEU A 50 -38.32 -19.90 4.86
N ILE A 51 -37.84 -20.50 5.96
CA ILE A 51 -38.70 -20.96 7.05
C ILE A 51 -39.45 -19.78 7.67
N ALA A 52 -38.77 -18.67 7.97
CA ALA A 52 -39.37 -17.47 8.54
C ALA A 52 -40.46 -16.87 7.62
N CYS A 53 -40.25 -16.89 6.30
CA CYS A 53 -41.25 -16.44 5.31
C CYS A 53 -42.46 -17.37 5.25
N LEU A 54 -42.26 -18.70 5.21
CA LEU A 54 -43.36 -19.67 5.23
C LEU A 54 -44.23 -19.54 6.49
N GLN A 55 -43.62 -19.19 7.62
CA GLN A 55 -44.31 -19.04 8.89
C GLN A 55 -45.13 -17.74 9.01
N LEU A 56 -44.99 -16.78 8.09
CA LEU A 56 -45.88 -15.62 8.04
C LEU A 56 -47.33 -16.01 7.68
N TRP A 57 -47.52 -17.19 7.06
CA TRP A 57 -48.84 -17.69 6.69
C TRP A 57 -49.38 -18.62 7.79
N SER A 58 -50.31 -18.12 8.60
CA SER A 58 -50.97 -18.88 9.68
C SER A 58 -51.77 -20.10 9.19
N LEU A 59 -52.02 -20.22 7.88
CA LEU A 59 -52.64 -21.39 7.26
C LEU A 59 -51.68 -22.57 7.13
N ILE A 60 -50.37 -22.31 7.07
CA ILE A 60 -49.33 -23.33 6.83
C ILE A 60 -48.71 -23.78 8.17
N THR A 61 -48.66 -22.90 9.17
CA THR A 61 -48.06 -23.20 10.47
C THR A 61 -48.91 -22.69 11.63
N PRO A 62 -48.97 -23.43 12.77
CA PRO A 62 -49.54 -22.93 14.01
C PRO A 62 -48.54 -22.07 14.83
N VAL A 63 -47.28 -21.96 14.41
CA VAL A 63 -46.22 -21.26 15.15
C VAL A 63 -46.39 -19.74 15.02
N ASN A 64 -46.24 -19.01 16.12
CA ASN A 64 -46.29 -17.54 16.10
C ASN A 64 -45.08 -16.99 15.31
N PRO A 65 -45.26 -16.19 14.24
CA PRO A 65 -44.16 -15.66 13.43
C PRO A 65 -43.12 -14.90 14.25
N ALA A 66 -43.53 -14.20 15.31
CA ALA A 66 -42.63 -13.44 16.17
C ALA A 66 -41.59 -14.34 16.88
N SER A 67 -41.94 -15.60 17.18
CA SER A 67 -41.03 -16.56 17.82
C SER A 67 -39.87 -17.01 16.91
N THR A 68 -39.98 -16.81 15.60
CA THR A 68 -38.93 -17.14 14.62
C THR A 68 -38.23 -15.89 14.10
N TRP A 69 -39.00 -14.85 13.75
CA TRP A 69 -38.43 -13.59 13.29
C TRP A 69 -37.63 -12.87 14.37
N GLY A 70 -38.08 -12.93 15.63
CA GLY A 70 -37.39 -12.30 16.77
C GLY A 70 -35.93 -12.78 16.89
N PRO A 71 -35.67 -14.07 17.11
CA PRO A 71 -34.31 -14.61 17.19
C PRO A 71 -33.48 -14.36 15.92
N LEU A 72 -34.08 -14.48 14.73
CA LEU A 72 -33.41 -14.26 13.45
C LEU A 72 -32.93 -12.81 13.29
N ILE A 73 -33.78 -11.83 13.62
CA ILE A 73 -33.41 -10.41 13.63
C ILE A 73 -32.27 -10.15 14.62
N VAL A 74 -32.33 -10.72 15.82
CA VAL A 74 -31.27 -10.57 16.83
C VAL A 74 -29.94 -11.12 16.33
N ILE A 75 -29.92 -12.32 15.75
CA ILE A 75 -28.70 -12.94 15.21
C ILE A 75 -28.08 -12.09 14.10
N PHE A 76 -28.90 -11.59 13.17
CA PHE A 76 -28.43 -10.71 12.10
C PHE A 76 -27.99 -9.35 12.60
N ALA A 77 -28.67 -8.79 13.60
CA ALA A 77 -28.27 -7.53 14.22
C ALA A 77 -26.92 -7.65 14.93
N VAL A 78 -26.68 -8.72 15.70
CA VAL A 78 -25.38 -8.98 16.35
C VAL A 78 -24.28 -9.16 15.31
N SER A 79 -24.54 -9.95 14.26
CA SER A 79 -23.58 -10.17 13.17
C SER A 79 -23.23 -8.87 12.44
N ALA A 80 -24.24 -8.06 12.13
CA ALA A 80 -24.07 -6.75 11.51
C ALA A 80 -23.28 -5.79 12.40
N THR A 81 -23.58 -5.76 13.70
CA THR A 81 -22.88 -4.90 14.66
C THR A 81 -21.39 -5.27 14.73
N LYS A 82 -21.08 -6.56 14.77
CA LYS A 82 -19.68 -7.03 14.71
C LYS A 82 -18.99 -6.60 13.43
N GLU A 83 -19.62 -6.81 12.27
CA GLU A 83 -19.02 -6.41 10.98
C GLU A 83 -18.80 -4.89 10.90
N ALA A 84 -19.75 -4.08 11.41
CA ALA A 84 -19.59 -2.63 11.50
C ALA A 84 -18.41 -2.23 12.40
N TRP A 85 -18.24 -2.91 13.54
CA TRP A 85 -17.13 -2.68 14.45
C TRP A 85 -15.78 -3.02 13.80
N ASP A 86 -15.70 -4.17 13.12
CA ASP A 86 -14.50 -4.61 12.42
C ASP A 86 -14.14 -3.66 11.27
N ASP A 87 -15.13 -3.19 10.50
CA ASP A 87 -14.91 -2.23 9.40
C ASP A 87 -14.51 -0.83 9.92
N TYR A 88 -15.06 -0.40 11.05
CA TYR A 88 -14.64 0.85 11.71
C TYR A 88 -13.19 0.79 12.19
N ASN A 89 -12.76 -0.34 12.74
CA ASN A 89 -11.35 -0.50 13.13
C ASN A 89 -10.43 -0.48 11.90
N ARG A 90 -10.85 -1.05 10.76
CA ARG A 90 -10.10 -0.92 9.49
C ARG A 90 -9.98 0.53 9.06
N TYR A 91 -11.07 1.30 9.13
CA TYR A 91 -11.05 2.73 8.82
C TYR A 91 -10.04 3.49 9.68
N ILE A 92 -9.98 3.21 10.99
CA ILE A 92 -9.01 3.85 11.89
C ILE A 92 -7.58 3.50 11.46
N SER A 93 -7.30 2.22 11.19
CA SER A 93 -5.97 1.76 10.74
C SER A 93 -5.58 2.40 9.41
N ASP A 94 -6.48 2.43 8.43
CA ASP A 94 -6.25 3.07 7.14
C ASP A 94 -5.97 4.56 7.30
N LYS A 95 -6.73 5.25 8.16
CA LYS A 95 -6.52 6.67 8.47
C LYS A 95 -5.13 6.91 9.08
N GLN A 96 -4.72 6.08 10.03
CA GLN A 96 -3.39 6.18 10.65
C GLN A 96 -2.26 5.97 9.63
N ALA A 97 -2.41 4.99 8.73
CA ALA A 97 -1.42 4.74 7.68
C ALA A 97 -1.35 5.90 6.68
N ASN A 98 -2.50 6.39 6.21
CA ASN A 98 -2.60 7.46 5.22
C ASN A 98 -2.09 8.81 5.73
N GLU A 99 -2.40 9.16 6.98
CA GLU A 99 -2.02 10.44 7.60
C GLU A 99 -0.59 10.44 8.19
N LYS A 100 0.12 9.30 8.12
CA LYS A 100 1.51 9.18 8.60
C LYS A 100 2.40 10.20 7.89
N LYS A 101 3.18 10.95 8.67
CA LYS A 101 4.10 11.95 8.12
C LYS A 101 5.34 11.27 7.53
N VAL A 102 5.64 11.59 6.28
CA VAL A 102 6.83 11.11 5.57
C VAL A 102 7.65 12.30 5.08
N TRP A 103 8.95 12.10 4.88
CA TRP A 103 9.82 13.12 4.31
C TRP A 103 9.93 12.92 2.80
N ILE A 104 9.71 13.98 2.02
CA ILE A 104 10.07 14.03 0.61
C ILE A 104 11.16 15.06 0.37
N VAL A 105 12.00 14.80 -0.63
CA VAL A 105 13.06 15.71 -1.08
C VAL A 105 12.59 16.43 -2.33
N LYS A 106 12.42 17.75 -2.25
CA LYS A 106 11.94 18.57 -3.37
C LYS A 106 12.52 19.97 -3.31
N ASN A 107 12.97 20.49 -4.46
CA ASN A 107 13.51 21.85 -4.60
C ASN A 107 14.61 22.20 -3.57
N GLY A 108 15.52 21.26 -3.30
CA GLY A 108 16.62 21.48 -2.37
C GLY A 108 16.26 21.39 -0.88
N ALA A 109 15.00 21.12 -0.55
CA ALA A 109 14.54 21.03 0.83
C ALA A 109 13.83 19.70 1.10
N ARG A 110 13.92 19.23 2.34
CA ARG A 110 13.09 18.15 2.85
C ARG A 110 11.78 18.73 3.35
N LYS A 111 10.65 18.18 2.92
CA LYS A 111 9.31 18.61 3.32
C LYS A 111 8.54 17.42 3.86
N HIS A 112 7.72 17.68 4.87
CA HIS A 112 6.76 16.70 5.34
C HIS A 112 5.50 16.73 4.49
N ILE A 113 5.07 15.54 4.06
CA ILE A 113 3.75 15.29 3.48
C ILE A 113 3.11 14.11 4.21
N GLN A 114 1.82 13.86 3.97
CA GLN A 114 1.18 12.62 4.42
C GLN A 114 1.53 11.47 3.48
N ALA A 115 1.54 10.24 3.98
CA ALA A 115 1.88 9.06 3.21
C ALA A 115 0.95 8.87 2.00
N GLN A 116 -0.33 9.20 2.14
CA GLN A 116 -1.30 9.13 1.03
C GLN A 116 -1.01 10.13 -0.12
N ASP A 117 -0.28 11.21 0.18
CA ASP A 117 0.04 12.26 -0.79
C ASP A 117 1.29 11.93 -1.61
N ILE A 118 1.99 10.83 -1.32
CA ILE A 118 3.15 10.39 -2.10
C ILE A 118 2.69 10.10 -3.53
N ARG A 119 3.40 10.67 -4.51
CA ARG A 119 3.21 10.39 -5.93
C ARG A 119 4.42 9.68 -6.52
N VAL A 120 4.18 8.92 -7.56
CA VAL A 120 5.23 8.24 -8.34
C VAL A 120 6.22 9.26 -8.86
N GLY A 121 7.51 8.94 -8.78
CA GLY A 121 8.61 9.84 -9.10
C GLY A 121 9.02 10.77 -7.96
N ASN A 122 8.27 10.83 -6.85
CA ASN A 122 8.72 11.56 -5.66
C ASN A 122 9.95 10.88 -5.07
N ILE A 123 10.90 11.71 -4.61
CA ILE A 123 12.06 11.25 -3.86
C ILE A 123 11.66 11.23 -2.38
N VAL A 124 11.57 10.05 -1.81
CA VAL A 124 11.20 9.80 -0.42
C VAL A 124 12.45 9.61 0.42
N TRP A 125 12.48 10.24 1.59
CA TRP A 125 13.54 10.14 2.57
C TRP A 125 13.03 9.35 3.78
N ILE A 126 13.73 8.27 4.13
CA ILE A 126 13.38 7.36 5.22
C ILE A 126 14.48 7.44 6.25
N ARG A 127 14.12 7.56 7.53
CA ARG A 127 15.05 7.50 8.65
C ARG A 127 15.10 6.11 9.26
N GLU A 128 16.13 5.87 10.06
CA GLU A 128 16.23 4.63 10.83
C GLU A 128 14.95 4.37 11.62
N ASN A 129 14.51 3.12 11.62
CA ASN A 129 13.31 2.62 12.27
C ASN A 129 11.98 3.13 11.70
N GLU A 130 12.00 3.90 10.60
CA GLU A 130 10.79 4.25 9.87
C GLU A 130 10.40 3.14 8.89
N GLU A 131 9.10 3.02 8.71
CA GLU A 131 8.49 2.12 7.73
C GLU A 131 8.55 2.76 6.34
N VAL A 132 8.82 1.94 5.34
CA VAL A 132 8.80 2.31 3.93
C VAL A 132 7.34 2.50 3.48
N PRO A 133 6.93 3.70 3.02
CA PRO A 133 5.51 4.02 2.81
C PRO A 133 4.92 3.49 1.49
N CYS A 134 5.77 3.19 0.52
CA CYS A 134 5.42 2.65 -0.80
C CYS A 134 6.67 2.04 -1.45
N ASP A 135 6.55 1.36 -2.59
CA ASP A 135 7.72 0.73 -3.21
C ASP A 135 8.65 1.78 -3.84
N LEU A 136 9.90 1.77 -3.40
CA LEU A 136 10.94 2.71 -3.80
C LEU A 136 12.08 2.00 -4.53
N VAL A 137 12.69 2.69 -5.49
CA VAL A 137 14.04 2.38 -5.98
C VAL A 137 15.04 3.22 -5.21
N LEU A 138 16.00 2.57 -4.56
CA LEU A 138 17.01 3.21 -3.74
C LEU A 138 17.91 4.11 -4.60
N THR A 139 18.21 5.32 -4.12
CA THR A 139 19.08 6.29 -4.78
C THR A 139 20.17 6.84 -3.86
N GLY A 140 20.06 6.66 -2.55
CA GLY A 140 21.06 7.11 -1.59
C GLY A 140 20.89 6.44 -0.23
N THR A 141 21.96 6.41 0.55
CA THR A 141 22.00 5.85 1.91
C THR A 141 23.08 6.55 2.73
N SER A 142 22.95 6.51 4.06
CA SER A 142 23.95 7.03 4.99
C SER A 142 25.27 6.26 4.96
N GLU A 143 25.24 4.99 4.57
CA GLU A 143 26.42 4.14 4.60
C GLU A 143 27.37 4.43 3.42
N PRO A 144 28.69 4.65 3.67
CA PRO A 144 29.67 4.95 2.61
C PRO A 144 29.78 3.86 1.54
N GLN A 145 29.42 2.62 1.87
CA GLN A 145 29.45 1.48 0.95
C GLN A 145 28.25 1.46 -0.01
N GLY A 146 27.29 2.38 0.15
CA GLY A 146 26.09 2.42 -0.67
C GLY A 146 25.09 1.30 -0.35
N ILE A 147 25.13 0.76 0.87
CA ILE A 147 24.21 -0.27 1.34
C ILE A 147 23.23 0.25 2.40
N CYS A 148 22.08 -0.40 2.54
CA CYS A 148 21.21 -0.20 3.69
C CYS A 148 20.57 -1.54 4.10
N HIS A 149 20.11 -1.63 5.34
CA HIS A 149 19.47 -2.84 5.84
C HIS A 149 17.97 -2.61 6.04
N VAL A 150 17.17 -3.58 5.58
CA VAL A 150 15.72 -3.57 5.79
C VAL A 150 15.26 -4.83 6.48
N GLU A 151 14.34 -4.66 7.42
CA GLU A 151 13.59 -5.74 8.04
C GLU A 151 12.35 -6.02 7.20
N THR A 152 12.15 -7.28 6.80
CA THR A 152 11.03 -7.71 5.94
C THR A 152 10.01 -8.59 6.65
N ALA A 153 10.05 -8.69 7.98
CA ALA A 153 9.15 -9.54 8.76
C ALA A 153 7.65 -9.32 8.44
N ALA A 154 7.26 -8.12 8.06
CA ALA A 154 5.88 -7.81 7.65
C ALA A 154 5.45 -8.46 6.31
N LEU A 155 6.41 -8.83 5.44
CA LEU A 155 6.16 -9.41 4.11
C LEU A 155 6.28 -10.93 4.10
N ASP A 156 7.32 -11.48 4.73
CA ASP A 156 7.65 -12.91 4.68
C ASP A 156 7.81 -13.59 6.04
N GLY A 157 7.71 -12.83 7.14
CA GLY A 157 7.91 -13.35 8.50
C GLY A 157 9.38 -13.65 8.84
N GLU A 158 10.33 -13.29 7.98
CA GLU A 158 11.76 -13.43 8.26
C GLU A 158 12.24 -12.28 9.15
N ILE A 159 12.99 -12.62 10.21
CA ILE A 159 13.54 -11.65 11.18
C ILE A 159 14.89 -11.11 10.70
N ASP A 160 15.53 -11.82 9.76
CA ASP A 160 16.84 -11.44 9.24
C ASP A 160 16.75 -10.15 8.43
N LEU A 161 17.77 -9.31 8.60
CA LEU A 161 17.90 -8.08 7.85
C LEU A 161 18.37 -8.39 6.42
N LYS A 162 17.69 -7.79 5.44
CA LYS A 162 18.07 -7.87 4.03
C LYS A 162 18.89 -6.66 3.65
N THR A 163 20.07 -6.88 3.07
CA THR A 163 20.91 -5.82 2.53
C THR A 163 20.38 -5.37 1.17
N ARG A 164 20.22 -4.06 1.01
CA ARG A 164 19.88 -3.40 -0.26
C ARG A 164 21.03 -2.49 -0.67
N VAL A 165 21.20 -2.27 -1.96
CA VAL A 165 22.37 -1.57 -2.53
C VAL A 165 21.91 -0.48 -3.48
N ILE A 166 22.55 0.69 -3.43
CA ILE A 166 22.29 1.77 -4.38
C ILE A 166 22.72 1.35 -5.80
N PRO A 167 22.04 1.80 -6.84
CA PRO A 167 22.48 1.62 -8.22
C PRO A 167 23.86 2.23 -8.44
N THR A 168 24.66 1.65 -9.33
CA THR A 168 26.04 2.15 -9.60
C THR A 168 26.05 3.59 -10.09
N THR A 169 25.01 4.01 -10.82
CA THR A 169 24.83 5.40 -11.30
C THR A 169 24.62 6.41 -10.18
N CYS A 170 24.27 5.94 -8.98
CA CYS A 170 24.00 6.79 -7.81
C CYS A 170 25.17 6.81 -6.80
N VAL A 171 26.25 6.07 -7.07
CA VAL A 171 27.43 6.03 -6.20
C VAL A 171 28.14 7.39 -6.24
N GLY A 172 28.49 7.91 -5.06
CA GLY A 172 29.16 9.21 -4.91
C GLY A 172 28.22 10.42 -4.92
N LEU A 173 26.90 10.21 -4.93
CA LEU A 173 25.93 11.28 -4.72
C LEU A 173 25.85 11.65 -3.24
N ASP A 174 26.18 12.90 -2.93
CA ASP A 174 26.01 13.42 -1.58
C ASP A 174 24.52 13.61 -1.24
N SER A 175 24.19 13.57 0.06
CA SER A 175 22.82 13.79 0.53
C SER A 175 22.20 15.11 0.06
N GLU A 176 23.03 16.14 -0.14
CA GLU A 176 22.63 17.44 -0.67
C GLU A 176 22.35 17.42 -2.17
N GLN A 177 22.92 16.48 -2.92
CA GLN A 177 22.76 16.37 -4.37
C GLN A 177 21.53 15.56 -4.78
N LEU A 178 20.98 14.75 -3.87
CA LEU A 178 19.81 13.89 -4.13
C LEU A 178 18.60 14.64 -4.68
N HIS A 179 18.37 15.90 -4.26
CA HIS A 179 17.26 16.71 -4.77
C HIS A 179 17.40 17.10 -6.25
N LYS A 180 18.63 17.03 -6.79
CA LYS A 180 18.94 17.38 -8.19
C LYS A 180 18.80 16.17 -9.11
N ILE A 181 18.62 14.97 -8.58
CA ILE A 181 18.49 13.76 -9.39
C ILE A 181 17.32 13.95 -10.34
N LYS A 182 17.63 13.78 -11.62
CA LYS A 182 16.67 13.70 -12.73
C LYS A 182 17.02 12.47 -13.53
N GLY A 183 16.00 11.82 -14.07
CA GLY A 183 16.19 10.58 -14.81
C GLY A 183 14.87 9.91 -15.09
N VAL A 184 14.96 8.73 -15.67
CA VAL A 184 13.83 7.86 -15.95
C VAL A 184 14.15 6.45 -15.45
N ILE A 185 13.18 5.85 -14.76
CA ILE A 185 13.20 4.44 -14.39
C ILE A 185 12.20 3.72 -15.30
N GLU A 186 12.69 2.79 -16.10
CA GLU A 186 11.89 1.88 -16.90
C GLU A 186 11.67 0.60 -16.09
N CYS A 187 10.45 0.39 -15.59
CA CYS A 187 10.09 -0.75 -14.74
C CYS A 187 8.90 -1.53 -15.32
N PRO A 188 8.67 -2.78 -14.89
CA PRO A 188 7.49 -3.53 -15.29
C PRO A 188 6.20 -2.90 -14.73
N ILE A 189 5.07 -3.36 -15.23
CA ILE A 189 3.79 -3.14 -14.52
C ILE A 189 3.88 -3.92 -13.19
N PRO A 190 3.32 -3.38 -12.10
CA PRO A 190 3.32 -4.08 -10.81
C PRO A 190 2.84 -5.54 -10.91
N ASP A 191 3.61 -6.43 -10.29
CA ASP A 191 3.41 -7.88 -10.27
C ASP A 191 3.28 -8.37 -8.81
N LYS A 192 2.65 -9.54 -8.61
CA LYS A 192 2.48 -10.18 -7.29
C LYS A 192 3.78 -10.80 -6.77
N ASP A 193 4.74 -11.08 -7.64
CA ASP A 193 6.03 -11.63 -7.24
C ASP A 193 6.97 -10.54 -6.68
N ILE A 194 6.91 -10.33 -5.37
CA ILE A 194 7.73 -9.35 -4.64
C ILE A 194 9.24 -9.63 -4.67
N ARG A 195 9.68 -10.78 -5.18
CA ARG A 195 11.10 -11.13 -5.26
C ARG A 195 11.73 -10.70 -6.58
N ARG A 196 10.90 -10.31 -7.56
CA ARG A 196 11.33 -10.00 -8.91
C ARG A 196 11.13 -8.53 -9.21
N PHE A 197 12.22 -7.88 -9.60
CA PHE A 197 12.19 -6.51 -10.08
C PHE A 197 13.24 -6.37 -11.18
N ASP A 198 12.83 -6.47 -12.44
CA ASP A 198 13.72 -6.34 -13.60
C ASP A 198 13.48 -4.96 -14.25
N ALA A 199 14.27 -3.97 -13.84
CA ALA A 199 14.10 -2.59 -14.29
C ALA A 199 15.42 -1.97 -14.73
N ASN A 200 15.35 -0.77 -15.27
CA ASN A 200 16.50 0.00 -15.72
C ASN A 200 16.37 1.45 -15.24
N ILE A 201 17.45 2.03 -14.73
CA ILE A 201 17.53 3.47 -14.44
C ILE A 201 18.48 4.15 -15.40
N ARG A 202 18.08 5.34 -15.84
CA ARG A 202 18.94 6.25 -16.61
C ARG A 202 18.85 7.63 -16.01
N LEU A 203 19.97 8.18 -15.59
CA LEU A 203 20.04 9.54 -15.04
C LEU A 203 20.24 10.57 -16.17
N PHE A 204 19.78 11.78 -15.92
CA PHE A 204 19.94 12.93 -16.80
C PHE A 204 20.93 13.94 -16.18
N PRO A 205 21.54 14.83 -16.99
CA PRO A 205 22.40 15.89 -16.48
C PRO A 205 21.75 16.68 -15.33
N PRO A 206 22.51 17.05 -14.28
CA PRO A 206 23.97 17.22 -14.24
C PRO A 206 24.77 15.95 -13.91
N PHE A 207 24.11 14.84 -13.59
CA PHE A 207 24.77 13.58 -13.29
C PHE A 207 25.03 12.85 -14.60
N ILE A 208 26.28 12.94 -15.07
CA ILE A 208 26.70 12.39 -16.36
C ILE A 208 26.95 10.90 -16.16
N ASP A 209 25.89 10.11 -16.25
CA ASP A 209 26.00 8.71 -16.61
C ASP A 209 24.87 8.42 -17.60
N ASN A 210 25.20 8.50 -18.89
CA ASN A 210 24.23 8.33 -19.97
C ASN A 210 23.89 6.83 -20.19
N ASP A 211 24.57 5.96 -19.45
CA ASP A 211 24.43 4.52 -19.52
C ASP A 211 23.23 4.04 -18.72
N ILE A 212 22.63 2.98 -19.25
CA ILE A 212 21.49 2.33 -18.64
C ILE A 212 22.03 1.41 -17.53
N CYS A 213 21.64 1.67 -16.29
CA CYS A 213 21.99 0.81 -15.16
C CYS A 213 20.84 -0.17 -14.87
N PRO A 214 21.08 -1.49 -14.93
CA PRO A 214 20.08 -2.47 -14.58
C PRO A 214 19.79 -2.44 -13.07
N LEU A 215 18.52 -2.54 -12.73
CA LEU A 215 18.02 -2.62 -11.37
C LEU A 215 17.45 -4.00 -11.12
N THR A 216 17.72 -4.49 -9.91
CA THR A 216 17.20 -5.74 -9.38
C THR A 216 16.39 -5.47 -8.10
N ILE A 217 15.80 -6.51 -7.52
CA ILE A 217 15.13 -6.40 -6.22
C ILE A 217 16.05 -5.86 -5.11
N ASN A 218 17.37 -6.08 -5.23
CA ASN A 218 18.35 -5.58 -4.27
C ASN A 218 18.48 -4.06 -4.27
N ASN A 219 17.97 -3.39 -5.31
CA ASN A 219 17.95 -1.93 -5.41
C ASN A 219 16.63 -1.31 -4.97
N THR A 220 15.75 -2.08 -4.30
CA THR A 220 14.40 -1.63 -3.91
C THR A 220 14.18 -1.64 -2.40
N LEU A 221 13.31 -0.74 -1.95
CA LEU A 221 12.70 -0.76 -0.61
C LEU A 221 11.20 -0.97 -0.82
N LEU A 222 10.67 -2.10 -0.35
CA LEU A 222 9.26 -2.43 -0.52
C LEU A 222 8.41 -1.82 0.59
N GLN A 223 7.15 -1.54 0.29
CA GLN A 223 6.18 -1.08 1.28
C GLN A 223 6.13 -2.02 2.49
N SER A 224 5.93 -1.46 3.68
CA SER A 224 5.83 -2.19 4.96
C SER A 224 7.15 -2.82 5.45
N CYS A 225 8.26 -2.67 4.72
CA CYS A 225 9.58 -2.92 5.28
C CYS A 225 10.00 -1.81 6.24
N TYR A 226 10.90 -2.11 7.17
CA TYR A 226 11.46 -1.11 8.09
C TYR A 226 12.95 -0.92 7.84
N LEU A 227 13.39 0.34 7.78
CA LEU A 227 14.82 0.64 7.71
C LEU A 227 15.47 0.35 9.06
N ARG A 228 16.57 -0.40 9.07
CA ARG A 228 17.31 -0.77 10.29
C ARG A 228 18.80 -0.56 10.06
N ASN A 229 19.55 -0.29 11.13
CA ASN A 229 21.02 -0.21 11.10
C ASN A 229 21.53 0.69 9.95
N THR A 230 20.82 1.77 9.67
CA THR A 230 21.10 2.74 8.61
C THR A 230 20.38 4.02 9.00
N GLU A 231 21.12 5.10 9.23
CA GLU A 231 20.57 6.36 9.74
C GLU A 231 19.50 6.93 8.79
N TRP A 232 19.77 6.87 7.48
CA TRP A 232 18.83 7.27 6.46
C TRP A 232 19.02 6.53 5.15
N ALA A 233 17.92 6.36 4.43
CA ALA A 233 17.88 5.89 3.06
C ALA A 233 16.99 6.83 2.24
N CYS A 234 17.28 6.93 0.95
CA CYS A 234 16.52 7.76 0.03
C CYS A 234 16.21 6.96 -1.22
N GLY A 235 14.98 7.05 -1.70
CA GLY A 235 14.56 6.34 -2.91
C GLY A 235 13.43 7.04 -3.66
N VAL A 236 13.28 6.68 -4.93
CA VAL A 236 12.24 7.20 -5.82
C VAL A 236 11.03 6.28 -5.75
N ALA A 237 9.85 6.84 -5.47
CA ALA A 237 8.59 6.11 -5.48
C ALA A 237 8.29 5.58 -6.90
N VAL A 238 8.28 4.27 -7.07
CA VAL A 238 7.97 3.63 -8.36
C VAL A 238 6.55 3.06 -8.40
N TYR A 239 6.06 2.55 -7.27
CA TYR A 239 4.68 2.07 -7.14
C TYR A 239 4.04 2.70 -5.91
N THR A 240 2.79 3.17 -6.06
CA THR A 240 2.00 3.82 -5.02
C THR A 240 0.60 3.22 -4.98
N GLY A 241 0.00 3.17 -3.79
CA GLY A 241 -1.36 2.71 -3.57
C GLY A 241 -1.50 1.20 -3.71
N LEU A 242 -2.75 0.73 -3.67
CA LEU A 242 -3.04 -0.67 -3.99
C LEU A 242 -2.90 -0.91 -5.50
N LEU A 243 -2.03 -1.86 -5.84
CA LEU A 243 -1.89 -2.32 -7.21
C LEU A 243 -3.26 -2.78 -7.76
N PRO A 244 -3.60 -2.47 -9.03
CA PRO A 244 -4.94 -2.70 -9.60
C PRO A 244 -5.52 -4.12 -9.45
N TRP A 245 -4.68 -5.13 -9.17
CA TRP A 245 -5.06 -6.53 -9.04
C TRP A 245 -5.47 -6.96 -7.62
N MET A 246 -5.49 -6.03 -6.66
CA MET A 246 -5.96 -6.26 -5.28
C MET A 246 -7.38 -5.73 -5.03
N GLN A 247 -8.05 -5.21 -6.06
CA GLN A 247 -9.50 -4.93 -6.09
C GLN A 247 -10.28 -6.14 -6.62
#